data_AF-M5ASF0-F1
#
_entry.id   AF-M5ASF0-F1
#
_cell.length_a   1.000
_cell.length_b   1.000
_cell.length_c   1.000
_cell.angle_alpha   90.00
_cell.angle_beta   90.00
_cell.angle_gamma   90.00
#
_symmetry.space_group_name_H-M   'P 1'
#
loop_
_entity.id
_entity.type
_entity.pdbx_description
1 polymer ?
#
loop_
_entity_poly.entity_id
_entity_poly.type
_entity_poly.pdbx_seq_one_letter_code
_entity_poly.pdbx_strand_id
1 'polypeptide(L)'
;GGVGFTQYATAAYTDNVLDDFSYFGKDYVEDKYGKLCSAPNNMDTVLDVGSEVAFYSLEQYEEYPALLETHFGGSQRAAVVSAAAGISTAFATGNAQTGLSAWYLAQYLHKEQHSRLGFYGYDLQDQCGAANVFAIRNDEGLPLELRGPNYPNYAM
;
A
#
# COMPACT_ATOMS: atom_id res chain seq x y z
N GLY A 1 -11.73 16.45 14.04
CA GLY A 1 -11.63 17.65 14.91
C GLY A 1 -11.07 17.27 16.27
N GLY A 2 -10.82 18.22 17.17
CA GLY A 2 -10.17 17.94 18.45
C GLY A 2 -8.67 17.68 18.30
N VAL A 3 -8.09 16.78 19.10
CA VAL A 3 -6.67 16.37 19.01
C VAL A 3 -6.28 15.97 17.57
N GLY A 4 -7.19 15.32 16.84
CA GLY A 4 -7.04 15.05 15.41
C GLY A 4 -6.17 13.82 15.11
N PHE A 5 -5.59 13.81 13.91
CA PHE A 5 -4.95 12.65 13.29
C PHE A 5 -3.48 12.89 12.93
N THR A 6 -2.79 13.74 13.69
CA THR A 6 -1.41 14.16 13.39
C THR A 6 -0.51 12.97 13.13
N GLN A 7 -0.46 12.00 14.05
CA GLN A 7 0.47 10.86 13.93
C GLN A 7 0.03 9.81 12.91
N TYR A 8 -1.26 9.75 12.55
CA TYR A 8 -1.67 8.94 11.40
C TYR A 8 -1.08 9.48 10.10
N ALA A 9 -0.96 10.81 9.98
CA ALA A 9 -0.37 11.44 8.81
C ALA A 9 1.16 11.45 8.85
N THR A 10 1.78 11.79 9.99
CA THR A 10 3.26 11.92 10.09
C THR A 10 3.99 10.65 9.72
N ALA A 11 3.42 9.47 10.02
CA ALA A 11 4.02 8.19 9.66
C ALA A 11 4.35 8.04 8.15
N ALA A 12 3.65 8.77 7.28
CA ALA A 12 3.89 8.76 5.84
C ALA A 12 4.90 9.81 5.36
N TYR A 13 5.43 10.68 6.24
CA TYR A 13 6.36 11.75 5.86
C TYR A 13 7.44 12.07 6.90
N THR A 14 7.59 11.27 7.95
CA THR A 14 8.66 11.40 8.94
C THR A 14 9.57 10.19 8.94
N ASP A 15 10.77 10.40 9.49
CA ASP A 15 11.73 9.35 9.82
C ASP A 15 12.24 8.51 8.63
N ASN A 16 11.92 8.94 7.40
CA ASN A 16 12.28 8.32 6.11
C ASN A 16 11.86 6.86 5.98
N VAL A 17 10.83 6.42 6.73
CA VAL A 17 10.40 5.02 6.74
C VAL A 17 9.73 4.66 5.41
N LEU A 18 8.79 5.49 4.96
CA LEU A 18 8.12 5.27 3.67
C LEU A 18 9.11 5.43 2.52
N ASP A 19 10.06 6.36 2.63
CA ASP A 19 11.13 6.56 1.67
C ASP A 19 11.95 5.28 1.50
N ASP A 20 12.47 4.71 2.60
CA ASP A 20 13.26 3.48 2.62
C ASP A 20 12.53 2.33 1.91
N PHE A 21 11.28 2.07 2.28
CA PHE A 21 10.49 0.97 1.70
C PHE A 21 10.20 1.20 0.20
N SER A 22 9.94 2.45 -0.18
CA SER A 22 9.67 2.80 -1.58
C SER A 22 10.94 2.74 -2.45
N TYR A 23 12.10 3.12 -1.90
CA TYR A 23 13.39 2.98 -2.58
C TYR A 23 13.77 1.53 -2.78
N PHE A 24 13.61 0.67 -1.75
CA PHE A 24 13.78 -0.77 -1.90
C PHE A 24 12.93 -1.33 -3.05
N GLY A 25 11.63 -1.01 -3.07
CA GLY A 25 10.74 -1.54 -4.10
C GLY A 25 11.02 -0.97 -5.49
N LYS A 26 11.47 0.28 -5.61
CA LYS A 26 11.92 0.87 -6.87
C LYS A 26 13.18 0.18 -7.39
N ASP A 27 14.16 -0.08 -6.54
CA ASP A 27 15.40 -0.78 -6.91
C ASP A 27 15.11 -2.24 -7.29
N TYR A 28 14.23 -2.95 -6.56
CA TYR A 28 13.76 -4.29 -6.93
C TYR A 28 13.16 -4.33 -8.33
N VAL A 29 12.34 -3.34 -8.68
CA VAL A 29 11.71 -3.24 -10.00
C VAL A 29 12.74 -2.96 -11.09
N GLU A 30 13.68 -2.03 -10.86
CA GLU A 30 14.74 -1.73 -11.83
C GLU A 30 15.63 -2.94 -12.09
N ASP A 31 16.03 -3.67 -11.04
CA ASP A 31 16.87 -4.86 -11.15
C ASP A 31 16.17 -6.02 -11.85
N LYS A 32 14.88 -6.25 -11.53
CA LYS A 32 14.14 -7.40 -12.07
C LYS A 32 13.63 -7.18 -13.49
N TYR A 33 13.11 -5.99 -13.79
CA TYR A 33 12.48 -5.68 -15.08
C TYR A 33 13.40 -4.85 -16.00
N GLY A 34 14.62 -4.54 -15.54
CA GLY A 34 15.70 -3.87 -16.28
C GLY A 34 15.53 -2.36 -16.47
N LYS A 35 14.32 -1.84 -16.29
CA LYS A 35 13.98 -0.41 -16.27
C LYS A 35 12.58 -0.23 -15.68
N LEU A 36 12.24 0.99 -15.30
CA LEU A 36 10.88 1.33 -14.88
C LEU A 36 9.88 1.24 -16.05
N CYS A 37 8.63 0.96 -15.72
CA CYS A 37 7.48 0.91 -16.64
C CYS A 37 7.61 -0.14 -17.77
N SER A 38 8.37 -1.22 -17.56
CA SER A 38 8.56 -2.29 -18.54
C SER A 38 7.87 -3.60 -18.18
N ALA A 39 7.38 -3.74 -16.94
CA ALA A 39 6.73 -4.96 -16.50
C ALA A 39 5.34 -5.12 -17.16
N PRO A 40 4.87 -6.36 -17.39
CA PRO A 40 3.51 -6.60 -17.86
C PRO A 40 2.48 -5.95 -16.93
N ASN A 41 1.52 -5.21 -17.48
CA ASN A 41 0.44 -4.62 -16.70
C ASN A 41 -0.67 -5.65 -16.41
N ASN A 42 -0.37 -6.63 -15.56
CA ASN A 42 -1.26 -7.74 -15.21
C ASN A 42 -1.12 -8.15 -13.73
N MET A 43 -1.88 -9.16 -13.32
CA MET A 43 -1.89 -9.62 -11.92
C MET A 43 -0.59 -10.33 -11.52
N ASP A 44 0.18 -10.89 -12.46
CA ASP A 44 1.47 -11.53 -12.13
C ASP A 44 2.45 -10.50 -11.57
N THR A 45 2.54 -9.32 -12.18
CA THR A 45 3.37 -8.21 -11.67
C THR A 45 2.86 -7.68 -10.33
N VAL A 46 1.54 -7.62 -10.14
CA VAL A 46 0.93 -7.20 -8.86
C VAL A 46 1.31 -8.17 -7.73
N LEU A 47 1.18 -9.47 -7.98
CA LEU A 47 1.51 -10.51 -7.00
C LEU A 47 3.01 -10.55 -6.70
N ASP A 48 3.85 -10.33 -7.70
CA ASP A 48 5.29 -10.30 -7.54
C ASP A 48 5.77 -9.07 -6.74
N VAL A 49 5.62 -7.88 -7.31
CA VAL A 49 6.17 -6.64 -6.72
C VAL A 49 5.42 -6.27 -5.44
N GLY A 50 4.09 -6.43 -5.43
CA GLY A 50 3.27 -6.10 -4.27
C GLY A 50 3.60 -6.97 -3.06
N SER A 51 3.84 -8.27 -3.26
CA SER A 51 4.18 -9.17 -2.14
C SER A 51 5.61 -8.95 -1.65
N GLU A 52 6.58 -8.83 -2.55
CA GLU A 52 7.99 -8.66 -2.19
C GLU A 52 8.20 -7.42 -1.32
N VAL A 53 7.64 -6.28 -1.75
CA VAL A 53 7.78 -5.02 -1.01
C VAL A 53 6.98 -5.05 0.29
N ALA A 54 5.83 -5.73 0.33
CA ALA A 54 5.08 -5.89 1.56
C ALA A 54 5.87 -6.70 2.61
N PHE A 55 6.49 -7.81 2.21
CA PHE A 55 7.29 -8.63 3.12
C PHE A 55 8.52 -7.89 3.62
N TYR A 56 9.30 -7.27 2.73
CA TYR A 56 10.44 -6.44 3.13
C TYR A 56 10.05 -5.39 4.18
N SER A 57 8.97 -4.65 3.91
CA SER A 57 8.50 -3.58 4.79
C SER A 57 8.06 -4.11 6.16
N LEU A 58 7.42 -5.28 6.21
CA LEU A 58 6.98 -5.91 7.46
C LEU A 58 8.16 -6.46 8.25
N GLU A 59 9.14 -7.06 7.58
CA GLU A 59 10.40 -7.51 8.17
C GLU A 59 11.14 -6.35 8.84
N GLN A 60 11.15 -5.14 8.26
CA GLN A 60 11.80 -3.99 8.91
C GLN A 60 11.18 -3.68 10.29
N TYR A 61 9.86 -3.80 10.44
CA TYR A 61 9.21 -3.62 11.74
C TYR A 61 9.49 -4.78 12.72
N GLU A 62 9.83 -5.97 12.22
CA GLU A 62 10.19 -7.14 13.05
C GLU A 62 11.67 -7.07 13.49
N GLU A 63 12.57 -6.69 12.58
CA GLU A 63 14.02 -6.61 12.81
C GLU A 63 14.42 -5.41 13.66
N TYR A 64 13.71 -4.29 13.53
CA TYR A 64 14.01 -3.04 14.24
C TYR A 64 12.89 -2.67 15.22
N PRO A 65 12.93 -3.16 16.48
CA PRO A 65 11.90 -2.86 17.47
C PRO A 65 11.65 -1.35 17.71
N ALA A 66 12.67 -0.51 17.58
CA ALA A 66 12.54 0.95 17.69
C ALA A 66 11.70 1.55 16.53
N LEU A 67 11.74 0.93 15.35
CA LEU A 67 10.89 1.32 14.23
C LEU A 67 9.43 0.95 14.50
N LEU A 68 9.18 -0.25 15.03
CA LEU A 68 7.85 -0.68 15.46
C LEU A 68 7.29 0.23 16.58
N GLU A 69 8.14 0.71 17.47
CA GLU A 69 7.76 1.69 18.51
C GLU A 69 7.45 3.08 17.91
N THR A 70 8.23 3.53 16.93
CA THR A 70 7.99 4.81 16.23
C THR A 70 6.63 4.78 15.51
N HIS A 71 6.35 3.71 14.77
CA HIS A 71 5.03 3.44 14.19
C HIS A 71 4.22 2.48 15.07
N PHE A 72 3.96 2.89 16.31
CA PHE A 72 3.23 2.08 17.29
C PHE A 72 1.82 1.68 16.83
N GLY A 73 1.16 2.54 16.04
CA GLY A 73 -0.18 2.31 15.53
C GLY A 73 -0.20 1.35 14.33
N GLY A 74 -1.02 0.29 14.40
CA GLY A 74 -1.16 -0.66 13.29
C GLY A 74 -1.53 0.00 11.95
N SER A 75 -2.43 0.99 11.97
CA SER A 75 -2.84 1.72 10.76
C SER A 75 -1.71 2.56 10.14
N GLN A 76 -0.78 3.06 10.94
CA GLN A 76 0.39 3.78 10.41
C GLN A 76 1.24 2.81 9.59
N ARG A 77 1.54 1.65 10.17
CA ARG A 77 2.32 0.60 9.50
C ARG A 77 1.60 0.08 8.26
N ALA A 78 0.31 -0.22 8.37
CA ALA A 78 -0.50 -0.71 7.26
C ALA A 78 -0.50 0.27 6.09
N ALA A 79 -0.67 1.56 6.35
CA ALA A 79 -0.65 2.59 5.31
C ALA A 79 0.74 2.70 4.64
N VAL A 80 1.82 2.70 5.43
CA VAL A 80 3.19 2.83 4.92
C VAL A 80 3.62 1.60 4.09
N VAL A 81 3.32 0.39 4.57
CA VAL A 81 3.60 -0.88 3.86
C VAL A 81 2.84 -0.93 2.53
N SER A 82 1.53 -0.67 2.56
CA SER A 82 0.70 -0.70 1.36
C SER A 82 1.02 0.42 0.37
N ALA A 83 1.43 1.59 0.86
CA ALA A 83 1.91 2.69 0.02
C ALA A 83 3.16 2.26 -0.76
N ALA A 84 4.17 1.71 -0.09
CA ALA A 84 5.40 1.24 -0.73
C ALA A 84 5.11 0.16 -1.78
N ALA A 85 4.28 -0.84 -1.44
CA ALA A 85 3.89 -1.91 -2.37
C ALA A 85 3.13 -1.39 -3.61
N GLY A 86 2.18 -0.46 -3.41
CA GLY A 86 1.41 0.14 -4.48
C GLY A 86 2.24 1.04 -5.40
N ILE A 87 3.10 1.89 -4.81
CA ILE A 87 4.03 2.77 -5.54
C ILE A 87 4.98 1.93 -6.39
N SER A 88 5.60 0.90 -5.80
CA SER A 88 6.55 0.03 -6.49
C SER A 88 5.90 -0.73 -7.64
N THR A 89 4.69 -1.24 -7.44
CA THR A 89 3.95 -1.91 -8.53
C THR A 89 3.60 -0.93 -9.65
N ALA A 90 3.22 0.31 -9.33
CA ALA A 90 2.98 1.35 -10.33
C ALA A 90 4.27 1.75 -11.08
N PHE A 91 5.43 1.76 -10.41
CA PHE A 91 6.73 1.94 -11.06
C PHE A 91 7.02 0.82 -12.06
N ALA A 92 6.65 -0.42 -11.75
CA ALA A 92 6.85 -1.56 -12.63
C ALA A 92 5.95 -1.51 -13.87
N THR A 93 4.64 -1.30 -13.69
CA THR A 93 3.64 -1.40 -14.75
C THR A 93 3.40 -0.11 -15.52
N GLY A 94 3.78 1.04 -14.95
CA GLY A 94 3.40 2.34 -15.48
C GLY A 94 1.89 2.61 -15.42
N ASN A 95 1.16 1.95 -14.51
CA ASN A 95 -0.29 2.05 -14.40
C ASN A 95 -0.78 2.11 -12.94
N ALA A 96 -1.55 3.14 -12.61
CA ALA A 96 -2.05 3.36 -11.26
C ALA A 96 -3.05 2.31 -10.77
N GLN A 97 -3.79 1.66 -11.68
CA GLN A 97 -4.82 0.68 -11.32
C GLN A 97 -4.22 -0.64 -10.82
N THR A 98 -3.12 -1.09 -11.41
CA THR A 98 -2.36 -2.23 -10.88
C THR A 98 -1.59 -1.87 -9.62
N GLY A 99 -1.09 -0.63 -9.50
CA GLY A 99 -0.59 -0.10 -8.23
C GLY A 99 -1.64 -0.15 -7.11
N LEU A 100 -2.89 0.24 -7.38
CA LEU A 100 -3.99 0.13 -6.43
C LEU A 100 -4.31 -1.32 -6.06
N SER A 101 -4.20 -2.25 -7.01
CA SER A 101 -4.37 -3.67 -6.71
C SER A 101 -3.30 -4.18 -5.74
N ALA A 102 -2.05 -3.72 -5.88
CA ALA A 102 -0.97 -4.09 -4.96
C ALA A 102 -1.13 -3.46 -3.57
N TRP A 103 -1.66 -2.24 -3.47
CA TRP A 103 -2.05 -1.64 -2.19
C TRP A 103 -2.95 -2.59 -1.39
N TYR A 104 -4.02 -3.08 -2.01
CA TYR A 104 -4.98 -3.97 -1.34
C TYR A 104 -4.39 -5.36 -1.05
N LEU A 105 -3.57 -5.90 -1.95
CA LEU A 105 -2.84 -7.14 -1.70
C LEU A 105 -1.97 -7.03 -0.44
N ALA A 106 -1.22 -5.96 -0.30
CA ALA A 106 -0.35 -5.73 0.86
C ALA A 106 -1.15 -5.65 2.17
N GLN A 107 -2.36 -5.10 2.15
CA GLN A 107 -3.24 -5.08 3.34
C GLN A 107 -3.63 -6.50 3.77
N TYR A 108 -3.95 -7.37 2.80
CA TYR A 108 -4.31 -8.77 3.09
C TYR A 108 -3.11 -9.55 3.63
N LEU A 109 -1.94 -9.42 2.99
CA LEU A 109 -0.71 -10.09 3.46
C LEU A 109 -0.33 -9.66 4.87
N HIS A 110 -0.34 -8.35 5.15
CA HIS A 110 -0.05 -7.80 6.47
C HIS A 110 -1.02 -8.34 7.54
N LYS A 111 -2.32 -8.35 7.23
CA LYS A 111 -3.35 -8.88 8.15
C LYS A 111 -3.06 -10.32 8.53
N GLU A 112 -2.73 -11.17 7.57
CA GLU A 112 -2.46 -12.58 7.82
C GLU A 112 -1.11 -12.81 8.52
N GLN A 113 -0.07 -12.05 8.17
CA GLN A 113 1.26 -12.19 8.78
C GLN A 113 1.27 -11.84 10.27
N HIS A 114 0.60 -10.76 10.67
CA HIS A 114 0.66 -10.25 12.05
C HIS A 114 -0.61 -10.48 12.87
N SER A 115 -1.65 -11.08 12.28
CA SER A 115 -2.98 -11.25 12.89
C SER A 115 -3.60 -9.93 13.39
N ARG A 116 -3.19 -8.82 12.77
CA ARG A 116 -3.64 -7.46 13.05
C ARG A 116 -3.38 -6.59 11.83
N LEU A 117 -4.12 -5.48 11.72
CA LEU A 117 -3.91 -4.51 10.66
C LEU A 117 -4.01 -3.08 11.23
N GLY A 118 -5.18 -2.46 11.17
CA GLY A 118 -5.42 -1.10 11.64
C GLY A 118 -6.42 -0.99 12.79
N PHE A 119 -6.90 0.23 13.01
CA PHE A 119 -8.00 0.52 13.94
C PHE A 119 -9.33 -0.11 13.47
N TYR A 120 -10.36 -0.03 14.32
CA TYR A 120 -11.70 -0.52 13.97
C TYR A 120 -12.28 0.22 12.75
N GLY A 121 -12.42 -0.49 11.62
CA GLY A 121 -12.97 0.07 10.39
C GLY A 121 -11.91 0.63 9.45
N TYR A 122 -10.62 0.55 9.81
CA TYR A 122 -9.50 0.91 8.94
C TYR A 122 -9.62 0.22 7.58
N ASP A 123 -9.93 -1.08 7.56
CA ASP A 123 -9.95 -1.91 6.37
C ASP A 123 -11.30 -1.94 5.65
N LEU A 124 -12.22 -1.01 5.92
CA LEU A 124 -13.48 -0.92 5.17
C LEU A 124 -13.23 -0.85 3.66
N GLN A 125 -12.37 0.09 3.26
CA GLN A 125 -12.02 0.24 1.84
C GLN A 125 -11.20 -0.93 1.33
N ASP A 126 -10.36 -1.51 2.18
CA ASP A 126 -9.42 -2.55 1.77
C ASP A 126 -10.11 -3.89 1.58
N GLN A 127 -11.14 -4.22 2.37
CA GLN A 127 -11.98 -5.41 2.15
C GLN A 127 -12.85 -5.28 0.88
N CYS A 128 -13.31 -4.07 0.54
CA CYS A 128 -13.97 -3.80 -0.74
C CYS A 128 -13.00 -3.68 -1.92
N GLY A 129 -11.72 -3.45 -1.63
CA GLY A 129 -10.72 -2.96 -2.55
C GLY A 129 -10.55 -3.82 -3.79
N ALA A 130 -10.14 -5.08 -3.62
CA ALA A 130 -9.85 -5.97 -4.74
C ALA A 130 -11.02 -6.14 -5.73
N ALA A 131 -12.27 -6.17 -5.23
CA ALA A 131 -13.46 -6.25 -6.08
C ALA A 131 -13.70 -4.95 -6.88
N ASN A 132 -13.36 -3.80 -6.30
CA ASN A 132 -13.65 -2.48 -6.86
C ASN A 132 -12.49 -1.86 -7.66
N VAL A 133 -11.28 -2.45 -7.66
CA VAL A 133 -10.17 -1.93 -8.49
C VAL A 133 -10.55 -1.96 -9.97
N PHE A 134 -11.00 -3.10 -10.50
CA PHE A 134 -11.31 -3.26 -11.93
C PHE A 134 -12.81 -3.29 -12.22
N ALA A 135 -13.64 -2.90 -11.24
CA ALA A 135 -15.07 -2.77 -11.44
C ALA A 135 -15.38 -1.70 -12.51
N ILE A 136 -16.55 -1.85 -13.15
CA ILE A 136 -17.08 -0.90 -14.13
C ILE A 136 -18.51 -0.45 -13.77
N ARG A 137 -18.98 -0.80 -12.57
CA ARG A 137 -20.30 -0.40 -12.07
C ARG A 137 -20.29 1.06 -11.63
N ASN A 138 -21.48 1.65 -11.58
CA ASN A 138 -21.74 3.07 -11.40
C ASN A 138 -20.98 3.74 -10.23
N ASP A 139 -20.97 3.13 -9.05
CA ASP A 139 -20.39 3.67 -7.81
C ASP A 139 -19.16 2.89 -7.32
N GLU A 140 -18.59 2.05 -8.20
CA GLU A 140 -17.42 1.20 -7.90
C GLU A 140 -16.29 1.41 -8.92
N GLY A 141 -16.64 1.54 -10.19
CA GLY A 141 -15.67 1.56 -11.28
C GLY A 141 -15.15 2.95 -11.58
N LEU A 142 -13.90 3.22 -11.19
CA LEU A 142 -13.22 4.48 -11.53
C LEU A 142 -11.69 4.31 -11.55
N PRO A 143 -10.98 4.87 -12.55
CA PRO A 143 -9.51 5.00 -12.53
C PRO A 143 -9.04 5.71 -11.26
N LEU A 144 -7.95 5.27 -10.66
CA LEU A 144 -7.46 5.80 -9.38
C LEU A 144 -7.27 7.33 -9.42
N GLU A 145 -6.75 7.87 -10.52
CA GLU A 145 -6.52 9.30 -10.72
C GLU A 145 -7.80 10.15 -10.68
N LEU A 146 -8.96 9.52 -10.91
CA LEU A 146 -10.28 10.16 -10.86
C LEU A 146 -11.03 9.87 -9.54
N ARG A 147 -10.51 8.97 -8.70
CA ARG A 147 -11.03 8.77 -7.34
C ARG A 147 -10.64 9.95 -6.45
N GLY A 148 -11.20 9.96 -5.25
CA GLY A 148 -10.85 10.95 -4.24
C GLY A 148 -11.64 10.71 -2.95
N PRO A 149 -11.60 11.66 -2.01
CA PRO A 149 -12.28 11.54 -0.71
C PRO A 149 -13.80 11.38 -0.77
N ASN A 150 -14.42 11.52 -1.96
CA ASN A 150 -15.86 11.31 -2.17
C ASN A 150 -16.17 10.00 -2.94
N TYR A 151 -15.16 9.19 -3.28
CA TYR A 151 -15.39 7.84 -3.78
C TYR A 151 -15.98 7.00 -2.63
N PRO A 152 -17.05 6.21 -2.82
CA PRO A 152 -17.88 5.70 -1.71
C PRO A 152 -17.11 4.96 -0.61
N ASN A 153 -16.13 4.12 -0.97
CA ASN A 153 -15.36 3.40 0.03
C ASN A 153 -14.28 4.26 0.73
N TYR A 154 -13.93 5.43 0.20
CA TYR A 154 -12.82 6.29 0.70
C TYR A 154 -13.32 7.47 1.55
N ALA A 155 -14.63 7.53 1.82
CA ALA A 155 -15.27 8.69 2.43
C ALA A 155 -15.11 8.77 3.97
N MET A 156 -14.41 7.80 4.58
CA MET A 156 -14.21 7.66 6.03
C MET A 156 -12.83 7.09 6.31
#